data_AF-A0A4V1US29-F1
#
_entry.id   AF-A0A4V1US29-F1
#
_cell.length_a   1.000
_cell.length_b   1.000
_cell.length_c   1.000
_cell.angle_alpha   90.00
_cell.angle_beta   90.00
_cell.angle_gamma   90.00
#
_symmetry.space_group_name_H-M   'P 1'
#
loop_
_entity.id
_entity.type
_entity.pdbx_description
1 polymer ?
#
loop_
_entity_poly.entity_id
_entity_poly.type
_entity_poly.pdbx_seq_one_letter_code
_entity_poly.pdbx_strand_id
1 'polypeptide(L)'
;MLNFGTGKMFRDYGRLSACFKPLCLILCLTIIAATSFGQAAGRIITGQVTDDRGEPVVGASVMEKNGNAGTMTDTKGNFEISVSGNTVILTISFKGYATVELNTEGKAVLDVKLSTESTSLNEVVVVGYGTKTKGNLTGAVSSVSARELEKSPAANLTNSIAGQVPGLIVNTRSGEPGNDDASVFIRGKGTLGDQSPLIVIDGIPDRAGGFARLNPADIASFTVLKDATAAIYGARAANGVILITTKRGSSGKSSLSFSVNQAFTQPTRKPSLLNAYEYAVAEREYYTLPGAGTGRTLTDEDLQKYKDGSSPLTHPNTNWWDAIMKDWTLQQNYTLTLSGGTDK
;
A
#
# COMPACT_ATOMS: atom_id res chain seq x y z
N MET A 1 87.85 46.60 -54.98
CA MET A 1 86.85 47.67 -54.81
C MET A 1 85.59 47.00 -54.28
N LEU A 2 85.32 47.09 -52.97
CA LEU A 2 84.37 48.03 -52.33
C LEU A 2 82.98 47.99 -52.99
N ASN A 3 81.82 47.96 -52.33
CA ASN A 3 81.30 47.68 -50.99
C ASN A 3 79.76 47.93 -51.09
N PHE A 4 78.96 47.40 -50.15
CA PHE A 4 77.55 47.72 -49.86
C PHE A 4 76.50 47.33 -50.93
N GLY A 5 75.31 46.79 -50.61
CA GLY A 5 74.54 46.75 -49.36
C GLY A 5 73.12 47.25 -49.64
N THR A 6 72.11 46.60 -49.02
CA THR A 6 70.66 46.97 -48.96
C THR A 6 69.83 46.67 -50.22
N GLY A 7 68.56 46.24 -50.19
CA GLY A 7 67.60 45.99 -49.12
C GLY A 7 66.33 45.34 -49.68
N LYS A 8 65.45 44.91 -48.75
CA LYS A 8 64.13 44.27 -48.88
C LYS A 8 63.29 44.58 -50.13
N MET A 9 62.43 43.64 -50.55
CA MET A 9 60.99 43.56 -50.17
C MET A 9 60.14 42.87 -51.26
N PHE A 10 59.39 41.82 -50.88
CA PHE A 10 58.13 41.27 -51.46
C PHE A 10 57.94 41.29 -53.00
N ARG A 11 57.56 40.19 -53.68
CA ARG A 11 56.25 39.53 -53.57
C ARG A 11 56.19 38.29 -54.49
N ASP A 12 55.29 37.37 -54.17
CA ASP A 12 54.64 36.41 -55.08
C ASP A 12 55.40 35.15 -55.54
N TYR A 13 55.33 34.09 -54.72
CA TYR A 13 55.35 32.69 -55.20
C TYR A 13 54.05 31.99 -54.79
N GLY A 14 53.01 32.18 -55.59
CA GLY A 14 51.78 31.39 -55.55
C GLY A 14 51.66 30.60 -56.84
N ARG A 15 51.79 29.27 -56.75
CA ARG A 15 51.21 28.21 -57.60
C ARG A 15 52.18 27.04 -57.77
N LEU A 16 52.29 26.16 -56.77
CA LEU A 16 52.73 24.76 -56.94
C LEU A 16 52.51 23.86 -55.69
N SER A 17 51.50 24.13 -54.87
CA SER A 17 51.23 23.35 -53.64
C SER A 17 49.82 22.76 -53.52
N ALA A 18 49.05 22.74 -54.61
CA ALA A 18 47.62 22.37 -54.57
C ALA A 18 47.28 20.94 -55.05
N CYS A 19 48.23 20.12 -55.47
CA CYS A 19 47.93 18.79 -56.04
C CYS A 19 48.31 17.59 -55.14
N PHE A 20 48.98 17.80 -54.00
CA PHE A 20 49.40 16.71 -53.10
C PHE A 20 48.54 16.57 -51.83
N LYS A 21 47.71 17.57 -51.51
CA LYS A 21 46.83 17.55 -50.33
C LYS A 21 45.54 16.71 -50.46
N PRO A 22 44.86 16.59 -51.63
CA PRO A 22 43.64 15.77 -51.70
C PRO A 22 43.96 14.27 -51.78
N LEU A 23 45.13 13.89 -52.31
CA LEU A 23 45.53 12.48 -52.45
C LEU A 23 45.92 11.83 -51.11
N CYS A 24 46.54 12.61 -50.21
CA CYS A 24 46.91 12.15 -48.86
C CYS A 24 45.67 12.08 -47.92
N LEU A 25 44.69 12.96 -48.12
CA LEU A 25 43.43 12.96 -47.36
C LEU A 25 42.53 11.76 -47.75
N ILE A 26 42.49 11.41 -49.04
CA ILE A 26 41.71 10.26 -49.53
C ILE A 26 42.35 8.94 -49.07
N LEU A 27 43.69 8.84 -49.07
CA LEU A 27 44.41 7.65 -48.58
C LEU A 27 44.23 7.44 -47.06
N CYS A 28 44.23 8.52 -46.26
CA CYS A 28 43.90 8.45 -44.82
C CYS A 28 42.42 8.11 -44.56
N LEU A 29 41.49 8.58 -45.40
CA LEU A 29 40.07 8.24 -45.27
C LEU A 29 39.78 6.77 -45.59
N THR A 30 40.52 6.18 -46.54
CA THR A 30 40.40 4.74 -46.87
C THR A 30 41.01 3.82 -45.80
N ILE A 31 42.02 4.29 -45.05
CA ILE A 31 42.63 3.49 -43.97
C ILE A 31 41.74 3.51 -42.70
N ILE A 32 41.02 4.62 -42.45
CA ILE A 32 40.06 4.71 -41.33
C ILE A 32 38.79 3.89 -41.61
N ALA A 33 38.42 3.69 -42.89
CA ALA A 33 37.30 2.81 -43.27
C ALA A 33 37.63 1.30 -43.19
N ALA A 34 38.91 0.92 -43.12
CA ALA A 34 39.34 -0.48 -43.01
C ALA A 34 39.45 -0.96 -41.55
N THR A 35 39.45 -0.06 -40.56
CA THR A 35 39.52 -0.40 -39.12
C THR A 35 38.17 -0.47 -38.42
N SER A 36 37.04 -0.35 -39.14
CA SER A 36 35.68 -0.39 -38.58
C SER A 36 34.97 -1.75 -38.70
N PHE A 37 35.65 -2.80 -39.18
CA PHE A 37 35.16 -4.18 -39.13
C PHE A 37 35.87 -4.99 -38.03
N GLY A 38 35.84 -4.45 -36.82
CA GLY A 38 36.08 -5.18 -35.59
C GLY A 38 34.79 -5.28 -34.78
N GLN A 39 33.69 -5.72 -35.41
CA GLN A 39 32.52 -6.10 -34.62
C GLN A 39 32.91 -7.36 -33.85
N ALA A 40 32.99 -7.23 -32.52
CA ALA A 40 33.06 -8.38 -31.63
C ALA A 40 31.99 -9.38 -32.10
N ALA A 41 32.42 -10.59 -32.47
CA ALA A 41 31.52 -11.62 -32.93
C ALA A 41 30.50 -11.88 -31.82
N GLY A 42 29.28 -11.36 -32.01
CA GLY A 42 28.16 -11.63 -31.11
C GLY A 42 27.96 -13.14 -31.08
N ARG A 43 28.05 -13.72 -29.89
CA ARG A 43 27.85 -15.15 -29.72
C ARG A 43 26.35 -15.39 -29.62
N ILE A 44 25.82 -16.16 -30.56
CA ILE A 44 24.43 -16.58 -30.55
C ILE A 44 24.28 -17.71 -29.53
N ILE A 45 23.34 -17.53 -28.61
CA ILE A 45 22.92 -18.53 -27.64
C ILE A 45 21.49 -18.90 -27.97
N THR A 46 21.27 -20.19 -28.16
CA THR A 46 19.95 -20.77 -28.38
C THR A 46 19.54 -21.58 -27.17
N GLY A 47 18.24 -21.76 -26.95
CA GLY A 47 17.78 -22.62 -25.87
C GLY A 47 16.27 -22.80 -25.86
N GLN A 48 15.81 -23.66 -24.96
CA GLN A 48 14.38 -23.90 -24.73
C GLN A 48 14.03 -23.67 -23.26
N VAL A 49 12.89 -23.01 -23.03
CA VAL A 49 12.33 -22.78 -21.69
C VAL A 49 11.11 -23.67 -21.50
N THR A 50 11.15 -24.52 -20.47
CA THR A 50 10.07 -25.44 -20.08
C THR A 50 9.64 -25.21 -18.65
N ASP A 51 8.42 -25.61 -18.31
CA ASP A 51 7.89 -25.51 -16.94
C ASP A 51 8.16 -26.78 -16.09
N ASP A 52 7.67 -26.79 -14.86
CA ASP A 52 7.79 -27.95 -13.96
C ASP A 52 7.17 -29.24 -14.50
N ARG A 53 6.19 -29.13 -15.41
CA ARG A 53 5.46 -30.22 -16.06
C ARG A 53 6.06 -30.62 -17.42
N GLY A 54 7.12 -29.94 -17.86
CA GLY A 54 7.78 -30.18 -19.15
C GLY A 54 7.10 -29.51 -20.34
N GLU A 55 6.13 -28.63 -20.09
CA GLU A 55 5.44 -27.86 -21.14
C GLU A 55 6.28 -26.63 -21.54
N PRO A 56 6.32 -26.27 -22.84
CA PRO A 56 7.07 -25.11 -23.30
C PRO A 56 6.45 -23.80 -22.80
N VAL A 57 7.29 -22.90 -22.27
CA VAL A 57 6.86 -21.58 -21.77
C VAL A 57 6.94 -20.56 -22.89
N VAL A 58 5.77 -20.13 -23.39
CA VAL A 58 5.65 -19.15 -24.48
C VAL A 58 5.68 -17.72 -23.93
N GLY A 59 6.52 -16.86 -24.52
CA GLY A 59 6.62 -15.45 -24.14
C GLY A 59 7.41 -15.16 -22.85
N ALA A 60 8.26 -16.08 -22.40
CA ALA A 60 9.22 -15.82 -21.34
C ALA A 60 10.26 -14.77 -21.80
N SER A 61 10.57 -13.81 -20.95
CA SER A 61 11.59 -12.79 -21.21
C SER A 61 12.97 -13.34 -20.90
N VAL A 62 13.87 -13.33 -21.86
CA VAL A 62 15.28 -13.74 -21.71
C VAL A 62 16.15 -12.51 -21.90
N MET A 63 16.91 -12.13 -20.87
CA MET A 63 17.70 -10.90 -20.89
C MET A 63 19.12 -11.11 -20.36
N GLU A 64 20.08 -10.42 -20.95
CA GLU A 64 21.44 -10.36 -20.44
C GLU A 64 21.51 -9.52 -19.16
N LYS A 65 22.04 -10.09 -18.09
CA LYS A 65 22.25 -9.40 -16.82
C LYS A 65 23.32 -8.33 -16.98
N ASN A 66 22.94 -7.08 -16.75
CA ASN A 66 23.75 -5.86 -16.95
C ASN A 66 24.09 -5.53 -18.42
N GLY A 67 23.43 -6.18 -19.39
CA GLY A 67 23.56 -5.87 -20.81
C GLY A 67 22.26 -5.30 -21.40
N ASN A 68 22.31 -5.02 -22.71
CA ASN A 68 21.15 -4.52 -23.47
C ASN A 68 20.54 -5.60 -24.39
N ALA A 69 21.12 -6.79 -24.45
CA ALA A 69 20.60 -7.89 -25.25
C ALA A 69 19.40 -8.55 -24.54
N GLY A 70 18.30 -8.72 -25.26
CA GLY A 70 17.11 -9.40 -24.76
C GLY A 70 16.26 -9.96 -25.89
N THR A 71 15.54 -11.03 -25.61
CA THR A 71 14.63 -11.72 -26.54
C THR A 71 13.46 -12.33 -25.77
N MET A 72 12.46 -12.86 -26.49
CA MET A 72 11.34 -13.59 -25.91
C MET A 72 11.25 -15.00 -26.50
N THR A 73 10.74 -15.95 -25.72
CA THR A 73 10.53 -17.31 -26.22
C THR A 73 9.37 -17.41 -27.22
N ASP A 74 9.52 -18.27 -28.23
CA ASP A 74 8.52 -18.55 -29.26
C ASP A 74 7.38 -19.46 -28.78
N THR A 75 6.47 -19.84 -29.68
CA THR A 75 5.33 -20.75 -29.41
C THR A 75 5.73 -22.16 -28.98
N LYS A 76 7.00 -22.54 -29.15
CA LYS A 76 7.58 -23.83 -28.74
C LYS A 76 8.54 -23.67 -27.55
N GLY A 77 8.61 -22.48 -26.94
CA GLY A 77 9.48 -22.16 -25.82
C GLY A 77 10.94 -21.92 -26.20
N ASN A 78 11.28 -21.84 -27.49
CA ASN A 78 12.66 -21.63 -27.93
C ASN A 78 13.01 -20.14 -27.92
N PHE A 79 14.27 -19.82 -27.63
CA PHE A 79 14.81 -18.47 -27.74
C PHE A 79 16.15 -18.47 -28.46
N GLU A 80 16.45 -17.33 -29.08
CA GLU A 80 17.74 -17.02 -29.69
C GLU A 80 18.16 -15.61 -29.28
N ILE A 81 19.33 -15.48 -28.67
CA ILE A 81 19.87 -14.21 -28.19
C ILE A 81 21.34 -14.07 -28.58
N SER A 82 21.69 -12.92 -29.17
CA SER A 82 23.07 -12.57 -29.48
C SER A 82 23.65 -11.76 -28.33
N VAL A 83 24.66 -12.32 -27.64
CA VAL A 83 25.32 -11.68 -26.49
C VAL A 83 26.76 -11.30 -26.82
N SER A 84 27.25 -10.25 -26.17
CA SER A 84 28.60 -9.70 -26.40
C SER A 84 29.53 -10.09 -25.25
N GLY A 85 30.24 -11.21 -25.37
CA GLY A 85 31.20 -11.66 -24.36
C GLY A 85 31.26 -13.19 -24.19
N ASN A 86 32.27 -13.67 -23.45
CA ASN A 86 32.48 -15.11 -23.22
C ASN A 86 31.74 -15.67 -22.00
N THR A 87 31.47 -14.80 -21.02
CA THR A 87 30.77 -15.12 -19.77
C THR A 87 29.63 -14.13 -19.59
N VAL A 88 28.41 -14.60 -19.80
CA VAL A 88 27.20 -13.79 -19.69
C VAL A 88 26.23 -14.51 -18.76
N ILE A 89 25.56 -13.77 -17.89
CA ILE A 89 24.47 -14.32 -17.08
C ILE A 89 23.17 -13.96 -17.78
N LEU A 90 22.38 -14.96 -18.17
CA LEU A 90 21.04 -14.75 -18.69
C LEU A 90 20.04 -14.84 -17.54
N THR A 91 19.17 -13.84 -17.46
CA THR A 91 18.02 -13.80 -16.56
C THR A 91 16.77 -14.15 -17.37
N ILE A 92 16.12 -15.26 -17.00
CA ILE A 92 14.86 -15.70 -17.61
C ILE A 92 13.74 -15.46 -16.61
N SER A 93 12.72 -14.71 -17.02
CA SER A 93 11.55 -14.42 -16.19
C SER A 93 10.25 -14.56 -16.96
N PHE A 94 9.22 -15.07 -16.28
CA PHE A 94 7.86 -15.13 -16.81
C PHE A 94 6.87 -14.98 -15.67
N LYS A 95 5.71 -14.38 -15.94
CA LYS A 95 4.71 -14.08 -14.91
C LYS A 95 4.20 -15.38 -14.29
N GLY A 96 4.36 -15.52 -12.96
CA GLY A 96 3.95 -16.71 -12.20
C GLY A 96 5.04 -17.77 -12.01
N TYR A 97 6.26 -17.51 -12.46
CA TYR A 97 7.40 -18.41 -12.34
C TYR A 97 8.60 -17.73 -11.68
N ALA A 98 9.41 -18.52 -10.99
CA ALA A 98 10.60 -18.01 -10.31
C ALA A 98 11.63 -17.55 -11.37
N THR A 99 12.22 -16.39 -11.16
CA THR A 99 13.27 -15.89 -12.06
C THR A 99 14.52 -16.75 -11.92
N VAL A 100 15.03 -17.27 -13.04
CA VAL A 100 16.22 -18.12 -13.09
C VAL A 100 17.37 -17.35 -13.72
N GLU A 101 18.53 -17.37 -13.08
CA GLU A 101 19.78 -16.82 -13.61
C GLU A 101 20.72 -17.96 -14.01
N LEU A 102 21.19 -17.97 -15.26
CA LEU A 102 22.10 -18.99 -15.78
C LEU A 102 23.36 -18.36 -16.36
N ASN A 103 24.51 -18.87 -15.94
CA ASN A 103 25.80 -18.54 -16.55
C ASN A 103 25.95 -19.29 -17.87
N THR A 104 26.30 -18.58 -18.93
CA THR A 104 26.46 -19.12 -20.29
C THR A 104 27.89 -19.54 -20.63
N GLU A 105 28.81 -19.60 -19.67
CA GLU A 105 30.20 -20.03 -19.84
C GLU A 105 30.35 -21.22 -20.80
N GLY A 106 30.88 -20.97 -22.00
CA GLY A 106 31.15 -21.97 -23.05
C GLY A 106 29.95 -22.70 -23.68
N LYS A 107 28.71 -22.52 -23.22
CA LYS A 107 27.51 -23.22 -23.74
C LYS A 107 26.76 -22.43 -24.83
N ALA A 108 26.63 -23.01 -26.03
CA ALA A 108 25.83 -22.43 -27.12
C ALA A 108 24.33 -22.80 -27.06
N VAL A 109 24.00 -23.88 -26.34
CA VAL A 109 22.64 -24.38 -26.16
C VAL A 109 22.32 -24.49 -24.67
N LEU A 110 21.16 -24.00 -24.25
CA LEU A 110 20.69 -24.02 -22.86
C LEU A 110 19.27 -24.56 -22.74
N ASP A 111 19.08 -25.55 -21.88
CA ASP A 111 17.75 -26.00 -21.45
C ASP A 111 17.43 -25.37 -20.09
N VAL A 112 16.37 -24.58 -20.03
CA VAL A 112 15.96 -23.84 -18.85
C VAL A 112 14.64 -24.39 -18.34
N LYS A 113 14.63 -24.84 -17.09
CA LYS A 113 13.41 -25.25 -16.40
C LYS A 113 12.98 -24.14 -15.44
N LEU A 114 11.80 -23.57 -15.68
CA LEU A 114 11.17 -22.60 -14.80
C LEU A 114 10.28 -23.31 -13.81
N SER A 115 10.56 -23.11 -12.53
CA SER A 115 9.68 -23.58 -11.48
C SER A 115 8.62 -22.56 -11.13
N THR A 116 7.39 -23.03 -10.88
CA THR A 116 6.31 -22.12 -10.47
C THR A 116 6.69 -21.40 -9.18
N GLU A 117 6.58 -20.08 -9.19
CA GLU A 117 6.82 -19.30 -7.97
C GLU A 117 5.57 -19.42 -7.11
N SER A 118 5.58 -20.34 -6.14
CA SER A 118 4.65 -20.25 -5.04
C SER A 118 5.07 -19.04 -4.21
N THR A 119 4.46 -17.89 -4.46
CA THR A 119 4.61 -16.70 -3.62
C THR A 119 3.96 -17.00 -2.26
N SER A 120 4.62 -17.84 -1.47
CA SER A 120 4.45 -17.86 -0.03
C SER A 120 5.10 -16.57 0.44
N LEU A 121 4.33 -15.48 0.44
CA LEU A 121 4.69 -14.28 1.20
C LEU A 121 4.95 -14.76 2.62
N ASN A 122 6.23 -14.86 2.98
CA ASN A 122 6.64 -15.10 4.34
C ASN A 122 6.25 -13.85 5.13
N GLU A 123 4.99 -13.80 5.53
CA GLU A 123 4.47 -12.75 6.38
C GLU A 123 5.25 -12.85 7.69
N VAL A 124 6.19 -11.94 7.86
CA VAL A 124 7.00 -11.82 9.06
C VAL A 124 6.13 -11.16 10.10
N VAL A 125 5.81 -11.92 11.14
CA VAL A 125 5.03 -11.42 12.26
C VAL A 125 6.00 -11.06 13.38
N VAL A 126 5.85 -9.86 13.93
CA VAL A 126 6.60 -9.43 15.11
C VAL A 126 5.95 -10.07 16.33
N VAL A 127 6.75 -10.78 17.14
CA VAL A 127 6.31 -11.36 18.41
C VAL A 127 7.31 -10.96 19.48
N GLY A 128 6.91 -10.12 20.42
CA GLY A 128 7.82 -9.63 21.44
C GLY A 128 8.90 -8.72 20.82
N TYR A 129 10.16 -9.10 21.06
CA TYR A 129 11.36 -8.42 20.57
C TYR A 129 11.98 -9.09 19.32
N GLY A 130 11.34 -10.12 18.75
CA GLY A 130 11.86 -10.88 17.62
C GLY A 130 10.88 -10.98 16.46
N THR A 131 11.40 -11.22 15.25
CA THR A 131 10.62 -11.52 14.05
C THR A 131 10.55 -13.02 13.84
N LYS A 132 9.35 -13.56 13.59
CA LYS A 132 9.15 -14.97 13.25
C LYS A 132 8.24 -15.08 12.03
N THR A 133 8.51 -16.07 11.18
CA THR A 133 7.64 -16.38 10.04
C THR A 133 6.34 -17.02 10.53
N LYS A 134 5.21 -16.63 9.95
CA LYS A 134 3.86 -17.07 10.34
C LYS A 134 3.71 -18.61 10.48
N GLY A 135 4.41 -19.38 9.64
CA GLY A 135 4.38 -20.85 9.66
C GLY A 135 5.11 -21.50 10.85
N ASN A 136 6.00 -20.78 11.53
CA ASN A 136 6.81 -21.31 12.63
C ASN A 136 6.34 -20.85 14.02
N LEU A 137 5.14 -20.27 14.12
CA LEU A 137 4.59 -19.80 15.38
C LEU A 137 3.86 -20.93 16.12
N THR A 138 4.39 -21.31 17.28
CA THR A 138 3.71 -22.18 18.25
C THR A 138 2.76 -21.34 19.12
N GLY A 139 1.55 -21.06 18.62
CA GLY A 139 0.49 -20.42 19.39
C GLY A 139 -0.58 -19.70 18.56
N ALA A 140 -1.67 -19.27 19.21
CA ALA A 140 -2.75 -18.54 18.54
C ALA A 140 -2.39 -17.07 18.32
N VAL A 141 -1.64 -16.84 17.24
CA VAL A 141 -1.32 -15.50 16.73
C VAL A 141 -2.21 -15.21 15.54
N SER A 142 -2.77 -14.01 15.48
CA SER A 142 -3.48 -13.54 14.29
C SER A 142 -2.92 -12.21 13.86
N SER A 143 -2.60 -12.08 12.58
CA SER A 143 -2.02 -10.88 12.01
C SER A 143 -2.90 -10.41 10.85
N VAL A 144 -3.03 -9.09 10.74
CA VAL A 144 -3.71 -8.39 9.65
C VAL A 144 -2.67 -7.51 8.96
N SER A 145 -2.60 -7.65 7.64
CA SER A 145 -1.69 -6.88 6.80
C SER A 145 -2.18 -5.43 6.65
N ALA A 146 -1.24 -4.51 6.39
CA ALA A 146 -1.55 -3.10 6.11
C ALA A 146 -2.62 -2.93 5.01
N ARG A 147 -2.57 -3.77 3.97
CA ARG A 147 -3.48 -3.65 2.81
C ARG A 147 -4.94 -3.91 3.17
N GLU A 148 -5.18 -4.75 4.17
CA GLU A 148 -6.51 -5.07 4.67
C GLU A 148 -7.05 -3.95 5.56
N LEU A 149 -6.18 -3.27 6.30
CA LEU A 149 -6.54 -2.09 7.10
C LEU A 149 -6.87 -0.88 6.21
N GLU A 150 -6.09 -0.67 5.14
CA GLU A 150 -6.28 0.44 4.18
C GLU A 150 -7.57 0.31 3.34
N LYS A 151 -8.13 -0.90 3.20
CA LYS A 151 -9.40 -1.12 2.50
C LYS A 151 -10.61 -0.57 3.28
N SER A 152 -10.47 -0.40 4.60
CA SER A 152 -11.57 0.08 5.42
C SER A 152 -11.56 1.62 5.47
N PRO A 153 -12.61 2.31 5.00
CA PRO A 153 -12.70 3.77 5.02
C PRO A 153 -13.04 4.32 6.43
N ALA A 154 -12.87 3.51 7.48
CA ALA A 154 -13.21 3.89 8.84
C ALA A 154 -12.36 5.09 9.30
N ALA A 155 -12.98 6.04 10.00
CA ALA A 155 -12.31 7.24 10.52
C ALA A 155 -11.20 6.92 11.53
N ASN A 156 -11.32 5.77 12.22
CA ASN A 156 -10.43 5.34 13.28
C ASN A 156 -9.98 3.89 13.04
N LEU A 157 -8.69 3.64 13.28
CA LEU A 157 -8.08 2.32 13.14
C LEU A 157 -8.81 1.25 13.98
N THR A 158 -9.29 1.62 15.18
CA THR A 158 -10.02 0.70 16.06
C THR A 158 -11.27 0.12 15.40
N ASN A 159 -11.90 0.86 14.50
CA ASN A 159 -13.11 0.44 13.76
C ASN A 159 -12.76 -0.39 12.52
N SER A 160 -11.57 -0.18 11.94
CA SER A 160 -11.11 -0.91 10.75
C SER A 160 -10.76 -2.37 11.03
N ILE A 161 -10.33 -2.69 12.25
CA ILE A 161 -9.91 -4.03 12.66
C ILE A 161 -11.09 -4.93 13.06
N ALA A 162 -12.30 -4.37 13.19
CA ALA A 162 -13.49 -5.13 13.54
C ALA A 162 -13.77 -6.21 12.48
N GLY A 163 -13.83 -7.47 12.91
CA GLY A 163 -14.06 -8.62 12.01
C GLY A 163 -12.85 -9.05 11.17
N GLN A 164 -11.73 -8.32 11.20
CA GLN A 164 -10.49 -8.69 10.49
C GLN A 164 -9.66 -9.73 11.27
N VAL A 165 -9.81 -9.74 12.61
CA VAL A 165 -9.09 -10.66 13.50
C VAL A 165 -10.08 -11.62 14.18
N PRO A 166 -9.94 -12.94 14.01
CA PRO A 166 -10.79 -13.90 14.70
C PRO A 166 -10.68 -13.77 16.23
N GLY A 167 -11.80 -13.78 16.95
CA GLY A 167 -11.79 -13.68 18.42
C GLY A 167 -11.41 -12.31 18.97
N LEU A 168 -11.33 -11.28 18.13
CA LEU A 168 -11.28 -9.88 18.55
C LEU A 168 -12.71 -9.33 18.58
N ILE A 169 -13.12 -8.78 19.72
CA ILE A 169 -14.40 -8.09 19.88
C ILE A 169 -14.11 -6.61 19.95
N VAL A 170 -14.64 -5.87 18.98
CA VAL A 170 -14.54 -4.42 18.90
C VAL A 170 -15.92 -3.86 19.16
N ASN A 171 -16.05 -2.98 20.15
CA ASN A 171 -17.32 -2.38 20.54
C ASN A 171 -17.22 -0.85 20.52
N THR A 172 -17.87 -0.27 19.52
CA THR A 172 -18.02 1.18 19.31
C THR A 172 -19.27 1.68 20.02
N ARG A 173 -19.10 2.58 20.98
CA ARG A 173 -20.23 3.19 21.72
C ARG A 173 -20.65 4.54 21.18
N SER A 174 -19.79 5.17 20.39
CA SER A 174 -20.00 6.49 19.83
C SER A 174 -19.53 6.50 18.37
N GLY A 175 -20.21 7.30 17.55
CA GLY A 175 -19.77 7.66 16.20
C GLY A 175 -19.30 9.12 16.12
N GLU A 176 -19.08 9.77 17.27
CA GLU A 176 -18.59 11.14 17.36
C GLU A 176 -17.13 11.19 16.90
N PRO A 177 -16.79 11.94 15.83
CA PRO A 177 -15.42 12.06 15.37
C PRO A 177 -14.47 12.55 16.48
N GLY A 178 -13.41 11.79 16.75
CA GLY A 178 -12.42 12.11 17.79
C GLY A 178 -12.76 11.55 19.19
N ASN A 179 -13.98 11.04 19.37
CA ASN A 179 -14.45 10.31 20.55
C ASN A 179 -15.17 9.01 20.12
N ASP A 180 -14.69 8.39 19.04
CA ASP A 180 -15.21 7.17 18.42
C ASP A 180 -14.32 5.95 18.71
N ASP A 181 -13.39 6.07 19.66
CA ASP A 181 -12.47 5.01 20.05
C ASP A 181 -13.25 3.77 20.48
N ALA A 182 -13.04 2.66 19.76
CA ALA A 182 -13.70 1.42 20.12
C ALA A 182 -13.00 0.75 21.31
N SER A 183 -13.82 0.21 22.22
CA SER A 183 -13.34 -0.72 23.22
C SER A 183 -13.00 -2.07 22.56
N VAL A 184 -11.79 -2.58 22.81
CA VAL A 184 -11.28 -3.80 22.17
C VAL A 184 -11.04 -4.88 23.22
N PHE A 185 -11.53 -6.10 22.96
CA PHE A 185 -11.39 -7.26 23.83
C PHE A 185 -10.90 -8.46 23.03
N ILE A 186 -9.95 -9.21 23.59
CA ILE A 186 -9.47 -10.46 22.99
C ILE A 186 -10.18 -11.61 23.70
N ARG A 187 -10.94 -12.42 22.94
CA ARG A 187 -11.80 -13.53 23.44
C ARG A 187 -12.87 -13.11 24.45
N GLY A 188 -13.24 -11.82 24.44
CA GLY A 188 -14.28 -11.28 25.30
C GLY A 188 -13.82 -11.01 26.73
N LYS A 189 -14.76 -11.07 27.65
CA LYS A 189 -14.61 -10.58 29.02
C LYS A 189 -14.24 -11.71 29.98
N GLY A 190 -12.96 -11.77 30.39
CA GLY A 190 -12.42 -12.84 31.25
C GLY A 190 -12.32 -12.51 32.74
N THR A 191 -12.35 -11.24 33.13
CA THR A 191 -12.15 -10.78 34.52
C THR A 191 -13.23 -9.78 34.96
N LEU A 192 -13.38 -9.48 36.26
CA LEU A 192 -14.33 -8.47 36.73
C LEU A 192 -13.72 -7.05 36.82
N GLY A 193 -12.40 -6.94 36.63
CA GLY A 193 -11.64 -5.68 36.69
C GLY A 193 -11.37 -5.07 35.32
N ASP A 194 -10.17 -4.53 35.10
CA ASP A 194 -9.74 -4.07 33.78
C ASP A 194 -9.49 -5.26 32.83
N GLN A 195 -10.06 -5.13 31.64
CA GLN A 195 -10.13 -6.16 30.60
C GLN A 195 -9.45 -5.72 29.30
N SER A 196 -8.85 -4.53 29.32
CA SER A 196 -8.18 -3.97 28.16
C SER A 196 -6.94 -4.81 27.83
N PRO A 197 -6.72 -5.16 26.54
CA PRO A 197 -5.48 -5.82 26.14
C PRO A 197 -4.32 -4.83 26.23
N LEU A 198 -3.11 -5.35 26.43
CA LEU A 198 -1.90 -4.52 26.38
C LEU A 198 -1.63 -4.10 24.93
N ILE A 199 -1.49 -2.80 24.69
CA ILE A 199 -1.17 -2.27 23.36
C ILE A 199 0.32 -1.95 23.32
N VAL A 200 1.01 -2.49 22.32
CA VAL A 200 2.43 -2.29 22.10
C VAL A 200 2.65 -1.71 20.71
N ILE A 201 3.19 -0.49 20.66
CA ILE A 201 3.43 0.23 19.40
C ILE A 201 4.95 0.34 19.22
N ASP A 202 5.48 -0.30 18.18
CA ASP A 202 6.93 -0.34 17.89
C ASP A 202 7.79 -0.78 19.09
N GLY A 203 7.26 -1.68 19.92
CA GLY A 203 7.93 -2.20 21.11
C GLY A 203 7.71 -1.39 22.40
N ILE A 204 7.03 -0.24 22.32
CA ILE A 204 6.69 0.58 23.49
C ILE A 204 5.26 0.24 23.96
N PRO A 205 5.09 -0.32 25.17
CA PRO A 205 3.77 -0.59 25.73
C PRO A 205 3.06 0.70 26.17
N ASP A 206 1.72 0.72 26.07
CA ASP A 206 0.83 1.76 26.58
C ASP A 206 1.22 3.18 26.15
N ARG A 207 1.63 3.33 24.88
CA ARG A 207 1.99 4.64 24.34
C ARG A 207 0.83 5.62 24.51
N ALA A 208 1.13 6.79 25.07
CA ALA A 208 0.15 7.85 25.32
C ALA A 208 -0.65 8.20 24.05
N GLY A 209 -1.97 8.30 24.19
CA GLY A 209 -2.90 8.51 23.06
C GLY A 209 -3.46 7.23 22.45
N GLY A 210 -2.97 6.05 22.85
CA GLY A 210 -3.43 4.76 22.35
C GLY A 210 -3.14 4.55 20.87
N PHE A 211 -3.59 3.42 20.33
CA PHE A 211 -3.41 3.12 18.90
C PHE A 211 -4.51 3.71 18.02
N ALA A 212 -5.62 4.16 18.60
CA ALA A 212 -6.76 4.72 17.88
C ALA A 212 -6.40 5.99 17.07
N ARG A 213 -5.36 6.72 17.50
CA ARG A 213 -4.86 7.93 16.83
C ARG A 213 -3.79 7.66 15.77
N LEU A 214 -3.42 6.40 15.54
CA LEU A 214 -2.49 6.06 14.46
C LEU A 214 -3.22 6.09 13.12
N ASN A 215 -2.58 6.68 12.12
CA ASN A 215 -3.05 6.57 10.75
C ASN A 215 -2.90 5.11 10.26
N PRO A 216 -3.97 4.45 9.77
CA PRO A 216 -3.87 3.12 9.19
C PRO A 216 -2.81 3.03 8.08
N ALA A 217 -2.60 4.11 7.32
CA ALA A 217 -1.61 4.16 6.25
C ALA A 217 -0.16 4.08 6.75
N ASP A 218 0.10 4.35 8.03
CA ASP A 218 1.44 4.26 8.62
C ASP A 218 1.70 2.89 9.26
N ILE A 219 0.70 1.99 9.28
CA ILE A 219 0.82 0.67 9.90
C ILE A 219 1.34 -0.32 8.88
N ALA A 220 2.40 -1.04 9.24
CA ALA A 220 2.92 -2.16 8.46
C ALA A 220 2.19 -3.46 8.80
N SER A 221 1.96 -3.71 10.09
CA SER A 221 1.28 -4.92 10.56
C SER A 221 0.54 -4.68 11.87
N PHE A 222 -0.63 -5.32 12.00
CA PHE A 222 -1.40 -5.40 13.24
C PHE A 222 -1.48 -6.85 13.69
N THR A 223 -0.86 -7.17 14.82
CA THR A 223 -0.72 -8.55 15.32
C THR A 223 -1.36 -8.68 16.68
N VAL A 224 -2.18 -9.72 16.86
CA VAL A 224 -2.87 -10.01 18.12
C VAL A 224 -2.36 -11.34 18.67
N LEU A 225 -1.81 -11.28 19.88
CA LEU A 225 -1.38 -12.44 20.67
C LEU A 225 -2.50 -12.78 21.66
N LYS A 226 -3.10 -13.97 21.53
CA LYS A 226 -4.31 -14.36 22.27
C LYS A 226 -4.09 -15.28 23.47
N ASP A 227 -2.94 -15.96 23.52
CA ASP A 227 -2.64 -17.03 24.48
C ASP A 227 -1.23 -16.87 25.09
N ALA A 228 -0.59 -17.97 25.48
CA ALA A 228 0.75 -18.06 26.07
C ALA A 228 1.84 -17.30 25.30
N THR A 229 1.65 -17.00 24.01
CA THR A 229 2.57 -16.16 23.22
C THR A 229 2.64 -14.72 23.75
N ALA A 230 1.59 -14.25 24.43
CA ALA A 230 1.52 -12.93 25.04
C ALA A 230 2.32 -12.85 26.36
N ALA A 231 2.64 -14.00 26.98
CA ALA A 231 3.30 -14.07 28.29
C ALA A 231 4.69 -13.39 28.34
N ILE A 232 5.32 -13.18 27.18
CA ILE A 232 6.58 -12.42 27.05
C ILE A 232 6.43 -10.99 27.58
N TYR A 233 5.23 -10.41 27.51
CA TYR A 233 4.93 -9.07 28.03
C TYR A 233 4.48 -9.06 29.51
N GLY A 234 4.59 -10.20 30.20
CA GLY A 234 4.35 -10.32 31.64
C GLY A 234 2.88 -10.27 32.05
N ALA A 235 2.62 -9.95 33.33
CA ALA A 235 1.28 -10.01 33.93
C ALA A 235 0.24 -9.10 33.26
N ARG A 236 0.67 -8.02 32.58
CA ARG A 236 -0.23 -7.11 31.85
C ARG A 236 -0.80 -7.74 30.57
N ALA A 237 -0.20 -8.83 30.10
CA ALA A 237 -0.64 -9.58 28.93
C ALA A 237 -1.75 -10.60 29.23
N ALA A 238 -2.28 -10.62 30.47
CA ALA A 238 -3.33 -11.56 30.88
C ALA A 238 -4.60 -11.48 30.00
N ASN A 239 -4.90 -10.29 29.47
CA ASN A 239 -6.02 -10.04 28.54
C ASN A 239 -5.59 -10.11 27.05
N GLY A 240 -4.37 -10.62 26.77
CA GLY A 240 -3.75 -10.63 25.45
C GLY A 240 -2.99 -9.33 25.11
N VAL A 241 -2.27 -9.36 23.98
CA VAL A 241 -1.42 -8.24 23.52
C VAL A 241 -1.72 -7.91 22.06
N ILE A 242 -1.83 -6.62 21.77
CA ILE A 242 -1.93 -6.08 20.42
C ILE A 242 -0.59 -5.42 20.09
N LEU A 243 0.11 -5.96 19.10
CA LEU A 243 1.35 -5.41 18.57
C LEU A 243 1.07 -4.67 17.28
N ILE A 244 1.53 -3.44 17.23
CA ILE A 244 1.42 -2.57 16.07
C ILE A 244 2.84 -2.21 15.66
N THR A 245 3.15 -2.47 14.39
CA THR A 245 4.43 -2.10 13.80
C THR A 245 4.17 -1.07 12.72
N THR A 246 4.87 0.05 12.80
CA THR A 246 4.78 1.12 11.81
C THR A 246 5.66 0.84 10.59
N LYS A 247 5.28 1.41 9.45
CA LYS A 247 6.06 1.34 8.21
C LYS A 247 7.42 2.01 8.43
N ARG A 248 8.49 1.31 8.05
CA ARG A 248 9.86 1.85 8.04
C ARG A 248 10.29 2.08 6.59
N GLY A 249 11.22 3.01 6.41
CA GLY A 249 11.87 3.21 5.10
C GLY A 249 12.54 1.91 4.64
N SER A 250 12.27 1.50 3.42
CA SER A 250 12.93 0.37 2.78
C SER A 250 14.13 0.87 1.98
N SER A 251 15.22 0.09 1.98
CA SER A 251 16.32 0.31 1.05
C SER A 251 15.83 0.30 -0.40
N GLY A 252 16.29 1.26 -1.20
CA GLY A 252 16.01 1.30 -2.63
C GLY A 252 15.45 2.65 -3.08
N LYS A 253 14.65 2.64 -4.15
CA LYS A 253 14.11 3.86 -4.75
C LYS A 253 13.09 4.49 -3.81
N SER A 254 13.24 5.80 -3.58
CA SER A 254 12.25 6.57 -2.85
C SER A 254 10.89 6.47 -3.51
N SER A 255 9.85 6.22 -2.72
CA SER A 255 8.46 6.17 -3.18
C SER A 255 7.67 7.29 -2.51
N LEU A 256 6.92 8.04 -3.31
CA LEU A 256 6.00 9.07 -2.85
C LEU A 256 4.59 8.60 -3.19
N SER A 257 3.74 8.52 -2.18
CA SER A 257 2.33 8.16 -2.33
C SER A 257 1.46 9.28 -1.79
N PHE A 258 0.47 9.69 -2.57
CA PHE A 258 -0.54 10.65 -2.15
C PHE A 258 -1.93 10.02 -2.37
N SER A 259 -2.70 9.95 -1.29
CA SER A 259 -4.02 9.33 -1.26
C SER A 259 -5.05 10.34 -0.80
N VAL A 260 -6.16 10.41 -1.53
CA VAL A 260 -7.32 11.23 -1.19
C VAL A 260 -8.53 10.33 -1.06
N ASN A 261 -9.22 10.44 0.07
CA ASN A 261 -10.47 9.74 0.32
C ASN A 261 -11.56 10.76 0.61
N GLN A 262 -12.71 10.63 -0.06
CA GLN A 262 -13.90 11.43 0.19
C GLN A 262 -15.06 10.49 0.45
N ALA A 263 -15.77 10.70 1.55
CA ALA A 263 -16.88 9.86 1.97
C ALA A 263 -18.09 10.72 2.36
N PHE A 264 -19.29 10.27 2.01
CA PHE A 264 -20.54 10.85 2.50
C PHE A 264 -21.10 9.92 3.59
N THR A 265 -21.23 10.43 4.80
CA THR A 265 -21.68 9.65 5.96
C THR A 265 -23.11 10.05 6.34
N GLN A 266 -23.91 9.04 6.71
CA GLN A 266 -25.27 9.22 7.22
C GLN A 266 -25.51 8.27 8.40
N PRO A 267 -26.40 8.60 9.35
CA PRO A 267 -26.75 7.70 10.45
C PRO A 267 -27.42 6.41 9.94
N THR A 268 -26.92 5.24 10.38
CA THR A 268 -27.48 3.93 9.99
C THR A 268 -28.84 3.65 10.61
N ARG A 269 -29.13 4.23 11.79
CA ARG A 269 -30.43 4.16 12.46
C ARG A 269 -30.85 5.54 12.91
N LYS A 270 -32.04 5.96 12.49
CA LYS A 270 -32.73 7.15 12.98
C LYS A 270 -33.83 6.70 13.95
N PRO A 271 -33.96 7.28 15.15
CA PRO A 271 -35.07 6.99 16.04
C PRO A 271 -36.38 7.46 15.41
N SER A 272 -37.41 6.61 15.42
CA SER A 272 -38.76 7.02 15.07
C SER A 272 -39.37 7.72 16.27
N LEU A 273 -39.52 9.04 16.17
CA LEU A 273 -40.13 9.87 17.21
C LEU A 273 -41.59 10.15 16.84
N LEU A 274 -42.46 10.22 17.86
CA LEU A 274 -43.82 10.72 17.68
C LEU A 274 -43.76 12.20 17.29
N ASN A 275 -44.63 12.60 16.37
CA ASN A 275 -44.85 14.03 16.12
C ASN A 275 -45.65 14.66 17.29
N ALA A 276 -45.72 15.99 17.34
CA ALA A 276 -46.37 16.69 18.47
C ALA A 276 -47.86 16.32 18.63
N TYR A 277 -48.57 16.07 17.52
CA TYR A 277 -49.97 15.64 17.55
C TYR A 277 -50.12 14.23 18.13
N GLU A 278 -49.33 13.27 17.64
CA GLU A 278 -49.32 11.89 18.14
C GLU A 278 -48.96 11.84 19.62
N TYR A 279 -47.98 12.64 20.04
CA TYR A 279 -47.60 12.77 21.44
C TYR A 279 -48.75 13.33 22.29
N ALA A 280 -49.44 14.37 21.81
CA ALA A 280 -50.58 14.96 22.51
C ALA A 280 -51.78 14.00 22.62
N VAL A 281 -52.05 13.20 21.57
CA VAL A 281 -53.07 12.14 21.63
C VAL A 281 -52.70 11.08 22.66
N ALA A 282 -51.46 10.61 22.66
CA ALA A 282 -50.96 9.62 23.62
C ALA A 282 -50.97 10.15 25.06
N GLU A 283 -50.59 11.42 25.26
CA GLU A 283 -50.67 12.11 26.57
C GLU A 283 -52.11 12.15 27.08
N ARG A 284 -53.06 12.56 26.22
CA ARG A 284 -54.48 12.57 26.55
C ARG A 284 -54.97 11.17 26.93
N GLU A 285 -54.68 10.16 26.12
CA GLU A 285 -55.09 8.78 26.37
C GLU A 285 -54.55 8.28 27.73
N TYR A 286 -53.27 8.53 28.03
CA TYR A 286 -52.65 8.17 29.30
C TYR A 286 -53.40 8.77 30.50
N TYR A 287 -53.77 10.04 30.45
CA TYR A 287 -54.49 10.71 31.54
C TYR A 287 -55.97 10.32 31.66
N THR A 288 -56.51 9.54 30.72
CA THR A 288 -57.84 8.90 30.89
C THR A 288 -57.78 7.57 31.63
N LEU A 289 -56.59 7.00 31.86
CA LEU A 289 -56.43 5.70 32.51
C LEU A 289 -56.66 5.78 34.03
N PRO A 290 -57.27 4.75 34.66
CA PRO A 290 -57.43 4.69 36.11
C PRO A 290 -56.09 4.75 36.83
N GLY A 291 -55.95 5.70 37.77
CA GLY A 291 -54.73 5.88 38.56
C GLY A 291 -53.67 6.79 37.92
N ALA A 292 -53.90 7.30 36.71
CA ALA A 292 -53.12 8.42 36.19
C ALA A 292 -53.43 9.69 37.00
N GLY A 293 -52.41 10.50 37.31
CA GLY A 293 -52.59 11.78 38.00
C GLY A 293 -53.30 12.83 37.14
N THR A 294 -53.34 14.08 37.59
CA THR A 294 -53.84 15.20 36.78
C THR A 294 -52.76 15.70 35.82
N GLY A 295 -52.98 15.52 34.52
CA GLY A 295 -52.15 16.07 33.45
C GLY A 295 -52.66 17.39 32.89
N ARG A 296 -51.99 17.89 31.85
CA ARG A 296 -52.48 19.03 31.06
C ARG A 296 -53.79 18.64 30.36
N THR A 297 -54.83 19.44 30.53
CA THR A 297 -56.08 19.27 29.75
C THR A 297 -55.83 19.69 28.31
N LEU A 298 -55.69 18.71 27.42
CA LEU A 298 -55.59 18.91 25.98
C LEU A 298 -56.99 18.92 25.37
N THR A 299 -57.45 20.06 24.82
CA THR A 299 -58.75 20.17 24.14
C THR A 299 -58.67 19.69 22.69
N ASP A 300 -59.81 19.38 22.07
CA ASP A 300 -59.85 18.99 20.64
C ASP A 300 -59.31 20.10 19.73
N GLU A 301 -59.50 21.35 20.13
CA GLU A 301 -58.92 22.51 19.47
C GLU A 301 -57.39 22.50 19.53
N ASP A 302 -56.80 22.14 20.68
CA ASP A 302 -55.35 22.03 20.84
C ASP A 302 -54.76 20.90 19.98
N LEU A 303 -55.44 19.76 19.91
CA LEU A 303 -55.06 18.67 19.01
C LEU A 303 -55.13 19.11 17.55
N GLN A 304 -56.18 19.85 17.17
CA GLN A 304 -56.30 20.36 15.81
C GLN A 304 -55.18 21.34 15.48
N LYS A 305 -54.80 22.23 16.41
CA LYS A 305 -53.65 23.14 16.27
C LYS A 305 -52.32 22.41 16.07
N TYR A 306 -52.09 21.30 16.78
CA TYR A 306 -50.91 20.46 16.56
C TYR A 306 -50.92 19.75 15.20
N LYS A 307 -52.12 19.42 14.68
CA LYS A 307 -52.30 18.69 13.41
C LYS A 307 -52.18 19.59 12.19
N ASP A 308 -52.78 20.79 12.24
CA ASP A 308 -52.81 21.73 11.13
C ASP A 308 -51.67 22.77 11.16
N GLY A 309 -50.96 22.89 12.30
CA GLY A 309 -49.87 23.84 12.48
C GLY A 309 -50.33 25.30 12.50
N SER A 310 -51.61 25.57 12.77
CA SER A 310 -52.21 26.91 12.79
C SER A 310 -51.64 27.82 13.87
N SER A 311 -51.02 27.27 14.92
CA SER A 311 -50.32 28.06 15.95
C SER A 311 -48.91 27.52 16.26
N PRO A 312 -47.90 27.78 15.41
CA PRO A 312 -46.56 27.23 15.57
C PRO A 312 -45.84 27.66 16.85
N LEU A 313 -46.18 28.83 17.41
CA LEU A 313 -45.55 29.36 18.62
C LEU A 313 -46.06 28.71 19.91
N THR A 314 -47.33 28.32 19.94
CA THR A 314 -47.96 27.71 21.13
C THR A 314 -48.07 26.19 21.00
N HIS A 315 -48.18 25.69 19.77
CA HIS A 315 -48.36 24.28 19.42
C HIS A 315 -47.33 23.84 18.36
N PRO A 316 -46.01 23.93 18.66
CA PRO A 316 -44.97 23.58 17.70
C PRO A 316 -44.95 22.07 17.40
N ASN A 317 -44.64 21.72 16.16
CA ASN A 317 -44.38 20.35 15.72
C ASN A 317 -43.00 20.26 15.04
N THR A 318 -41.94 20.58 15.80
CA THR A 318 -40.57 20.60 15.30
C THR A 318 -40.01 19.19 15.18
N ASN A 319 -39.50 18.84 13.99
CA ASN A 319 -38.67 17.65 13.85
C ASN A 319 -37.27 17.93 14.41
N TRP A 320 -37.07 17.61 15.69
CA TRP A 320 -35.79 17.83 16.37
C TRP A 320 -34.63 17.04 15.76
N TRP A 321 -34.89 15.87 15.18
CA TRP A 321 -33.84 15.08 14.53
C TRP A 321 -33.28 15.83 13.33
N ASP A 322 -34.15 16.30 12.44
CA ASP A 322 -33.74 17.07 11.26
C ASP A 322 -33.17 18.45 11.62
N ALA A 323 -33.57 19.01 12.77
CA ALA A 323 -33.05 20.29 13.24
C ALA A 323 -31.60 20.21 13.73
N ILE A 324 -31.19 19.07 14.31
CA ILE A 324 -29.85 18.91 14.92
C ILE A 324 -28.92 18.00 14.11
N MET A 325 -29.48 17.11 13.30
CA MET A 325 -28.72 16.16 12.47
C MET A 325 -28.84 16.54 11.00
N LYS A 326 -27.71 16.50 10.29
CA LYS A 326 -27.70 16.53 8.82
C LYS A 326 -27.97 15.14 8.28
N ASP A 327 -28.68 15.05 7.17
CA ASP A 327 -28.87 13.77 6.46
C ASP A 327 -27.56 13.18 5.95
N TRP A 328 -26.68 14.05 5.46
CA TRP A 328 -25.38 13.66 4.91
C TRP A 328 -24.29 14.61 5.39
N THR A 329 -23.14 14.04 5.74
CA THR A 329 -21.94 14.80 6.08
C THR A 329 -20.79 14.37 5.19
N LEU A 330 -20.07 15.34 4.62
CA LEU A 330 -18.87 15.08 3.84
C LEU A 330 -17.69 14.89 4.78
N GLN A 331 -16.99 13.77 4.63
CA GLN A 331 -15.72 13.46 5.27
C GLN A 331 -14.63 13.43 4.19
N GLN A 332 -13.49 14.03 4.49
CA GLN A 332 -12.33 14.05 3.58
C GLN A 332 -11.07 13.65 4.35
N ASN A 333 -10.25 12.80 3.75
CA ASN A 333 -8.96 12.40 4.30
C ASN A 333 -7.87 12.53 3.22
N TYR A 334 -6.76 13.14 3.58
CA TYR A 334 -5.61 13.38 2.72
C TYR A 334 -4.38 12.79 3.40
N THR A 335 -3.73 11.84 2.74
CA THR A 335 -2.52 11.19 3.26
C THR A 335 -1.38 11.35 2.26
N LEU A 336 -0.25 11.86 2.74
CA LEU A 336 1.00 11.96 1.98
C LEU A 336 2.06 11.11 2.69
N THR A 337 2.59 10.12 1.99
CA THR A 337 3.62 9.23 2.53
C THR A 337 4.84 9.29 1.62
N LEU A 338 5.99 9.61 2.19
CA LEU A 338 7.29 9.51 1.54
C LEU A 338 8.08 8.40 2.21
N SER A 339 8.45 7.37 1.46
CA SER A 339 9.36 6.33 1.92
C SER A 339 10.66 6.38 1.12
N GLY A 340 11.77 6.12 1.80
CA GLY A 340 13.09 6.06 1.21
C GLY A 340 14.09 5.66 2.29
N GLY A 341 15.11 4.92 1.89
CA GLY A 341 16.15 4.44 2.80
C GLY A 341 17.37 4.01 2.02
N THR A 342 18.53 4.15 2.65
CA THR A 342 19.77 3.52 2.23
C THR A 342 19.98 2.23 3.03
N ASP A 343 20.90 1.37 2.61
CA ASP A 343 21.31 0.17 3.37
C ASP A 343 22.03 0.49 4.70
N LYS A 344 22.01 1.77 5.11
CA LYS A 344 22.60 2.34 6.31
C LYS A 344 21.60 3.24 6.99
#